data_AF-A0A318T3V0-F1
#
_entry.id   AF-A0A318T3V0-F1
#
_cell.length_a   1.000
_cell.length_b   1.000
_cell.length_c   1.000
_cell.angle_alpha   90.00
_cell.angle_beta   90.00
_cell.angle_gamma   90.00
#
_symmetry.space_group_name_H-M   'P 1'
#
loop_
_entity.id
_entity.type
_entity.pdbx_description
1 polymer ?
#
loop_
_entity_poly.entity_id
_entity_poly.type
_entity_poly.pdbx_seq_one_letter_code
_entity_poly.pdbx_strand_id
1 'polypeptide(L)'
;MTTHAPPKLDIEKFRKVYALVSGGATDGERRAARARAEAVAKSAGMTFAQAVSKLDGVKPASKPASNPFDDLFNSPEARARKAERETRNDKLRAKVLSAYGSEAAVFAHNAREVLLAAAVEHIATWEYWTDDDDRQYRFASTLDGKKSHLWDMDSITPAIREAVTKAYPWPSNLDGVLREVKQWDRLRWDRGLFNGGGWDHHAEVECRISLLEHSLDEGQAATSWEDIQARFDWKRYEFERQWIDPTKREDPFMDRLEEDFRILREKSEGIHTVDTHGSDLSHTVRRTNADKRAAVLSMLDANPELSDREISRRVGVSPQTVGNWRNRHTP
;
A
#
# COMPACT_ATOMS: atom_id res chain seq x y z
N MET A 1 28.84 -71.04 36.80
CA MET A 1 29.42 -69.68 36.74
C MET A 1 28.87 -68.99 35.51
N THR A 2 27.86 -68.13 35.67
CA THR A 2 27.25 -67.37 34.58
C THR A 2 28.06 -66.09 34.34
N THR A 3 28.77 -66.04 33.22
CA THR A 3 29.52 -64.86 32.77
C THR A 3 28.57 -63.85 32.13
N HIS A 4 28.12 -62.85 32.89
CA HIS A 4 27.40 -61.71 32.31
C HIS A 4 28.36 -60.90 31.44
N ALA A 5 28.02 -60.73 30.16
CA ALA A 5 28.75 -59.85 29.25
C ALA A 5 28.75 -58.40 29.81
N PRO A 6 29.87 -57.67 29.73
CA PRO A 6 29.93 -56.31 30.24
C PRO A 6 28.93 -55.40 29.50
N PRO A 7 28.28 -54.45 30.20
CA PRO A 7 27.34 -53.53 29.60
C PRO A 7 28.01 -52.68 28.51
N LYS A 8 27.27 -52.35 27.45
CA LYS A 8 27.76 -51.50 26.35
C LYS A 8 28.10 -50.10 26.87
N LEU A 9 29.19 -49.49 26.38
CA LEU A 9 29.61 -48.14 26.76
C LEU A 9 28.50 -47.11 26.45
N ASP A 10 28.05 -46.39 27.47
CA ASP A 10 27.20 -45.21 27.31
C ASP A 10 28.03 -44.04 26.78
N ILE A 11 27.99 -43.85 25.45
CA ILE A 11 28.82 -42.90 24.72
C ILE A 11 28.49 -41.45 25.12
N GLU A 12 27.22 -41.12 25.40
CA GLU A 12 26.86 -39.75 25.79
C GLU A 12 27.33 -39.41 27.20
N LYS A 13 27.15 -40.34 28.15
CA LYS A 13 27.65 -40.18 29.51
C LYS A 13 29.17 -40.09 29.54
N PHE A 14 29.86 -40.96 28.80
CA PHE A 14 31.32 -40.91 28.68
C PHE A 14 31.80 -39.61 28.04
N ARG A 15 31.14 -39.12 26.97
CA ARG A 15 31.46 -37.84 26.31
C ARG A 15 31.36 -36.65 27.27
N LYS A 16 30.28 -36.57 28.06
CA LYS A 16 30.08 -35.47 29.03
C LYS A 16 31.15 -35.46 30.10
N VAL A 17 31.51 -36.64 30.63
CA VAL A 17 32.57 -36.74 31.64
C VAL A 17 33.94 -36.43 31.02
N TYR A 18 34.21 -36.91 29.80
CA TYR A 18 35.47 -36.64 29.08
C TYR A 18 35.66 -35.15 28.77
N ALA A 19 34.59 -34.41 28.43
CA ALA A 19 34.66 -32.97 28.24
C ALA A 19 35.15 -32.22 29.50
N LEU A 20 34.88 -32.73 30.70
CA LEU A 20 35.40 -32.17 31.97
C LEU A 20 36.85 -32.57 32.26
N VAL A 21 37.35 -33.65 31.62
CA VAL A 21 38.76 -34.04 31.70
C VAL A 21 39.65 -33.04 30.95
N SER A 22 39.19 -32.57 29.78
CA SER A 22 39.91 -31.59 28.96
C SER A 22 39.59 -30.14 29.32
N GLY A 23 38.36 -29.84 29.74
CA GLY A 23 37.86 -28.48 29.99
C GLY A 23 37.65 -28.07 31.46
N GLY A 24 37.99 -28.93 32.42
CA GLY A 24 37.82 -28.61 33.85
C GLY A 24 38.69 -27.43 34.31
N ALA A 25 38.09 -26.50 35.07
CA ALA A 25 38.71 -25.25 35.48
C ALA A 25 39.90 -25.43 36.44
N THR A 26 39.90 -26.51 37.22
CA THR A 26 40.97 -26.82 38.18
C THR A 26 41.62 -28.20 37.94
N ASP A 27 42.87 -28.36 38.39
CA ASP A 27 43.56 -29.65 38.30
C ASP A 27 42.87 -30.76 39.12
N GLY A 28 42.25 -30.40 40.24
CA GLY A 28 41.47 -31.32 41.07
C GLY A 28 40.23 -31.85 40.34
N GLU A 29 39.50 -30.98 39.64
CA GLU A 29 38.33 -31.35 38.84
C GLU A 29 38.72 -32.23 37.65
N ARG A 30 39.81 -31.90 36.94
CA ARG A 30 40.29 -32.72 35.81
C ARG A 30 40.71 -34.12 36.26
N ARG A 31 41.37 -34.25 37.43
CA ARG A 31 41.73 -35.56 38.01
C ARG A 31 40.50 -36.35 38.44
N ALA A 32 39.53 -35.73 39.10
CA ALA A 32 38.29 -36.37 39.50
C ALA A 32 37.44 -36.81 38.30
N ALA A 33 37.36 -35.97 37.27
CA ALA A 33 36.70 -36.29 36.00
C ALA A 33 37.39 -37.46 35.29
N ARG A 34 38.73 -37.51 35.30
CA ARG A 34 39.50 -38.61 34.69
C ARG A 34 39.24 -39.93 35.39
N ALA A 35 39.28 -39.96 36.72
CA ALA A 35 38.96 -41.16 37.51
C ALA A 35 37.53 -41.66 37.25
N ARG A 36 36.55 -40.74 37.11
CA ARG A 36 35.18 -41.08 36.75
C ARG A 36 35.05 -41.61 35.33
N ALA A 37 35.75 -41.01 34.35
CA ALA A 37 35.74 -41.48 32.98
C ALA A 37 36.38 -42.89 32.86
N GLU A 38 37.49 -43.13 33.55
CA GLU A 38 38.12 -44.45 33.64
C GLU A 38 37.19 -45.51 34.24
N ALA A 39 36.44 -45.16 35.29
CA ALA A 39 35.44 -46.06 35.88
C ALA A 39 34.30 -46.39 34.89
N VAL A 40 33.81 -45.40 34.13
CA VAL A 40 32.79 -45.62 33.10
C VAL A 40 33.30 -46.52 31.97
N ALA A 41 34.52 -46.28 31.47
CA ALA A 41 35.14 -47.13 30.45
C ALA A 41 35.33 -48.57 30.96
N LYS A 42 35.85 -48.73 32.18
CA LYS A 42 36.08 -50.04 32.80
C LYS A 42 34.79 -50.82 33.03
N SER A 43 33.71 -50.13 33.40
CA SER A 43 32.40 -50.76 33.58
C SER A 43 31.87 -51.37 32.27
N ALA A 44 32.30 -50.83 31.12
CA ALA A 44 31.99 -51.36 29.80
C ALA A 44 33.05 -52.34 29.24
N GLY A 45 33.99 -52.79 30.08
CA GLY A 45 35.08 -53.69 29.66
C GLY A 45 36.11 -53.04 28.73
N MET A 46 36.18 -51.71 28.68
CA MET A 46 37.10 -50.97 27.80
C MET A 46 38.19 -50.26 28.60
N THR A 47 39.35 -50.06 27.97
CA THR A 47 40.33 -49.10 28.49
C THR A 47 39.87 -47.67 28.22
N PHE A 48 40.38 -46.72 29.00
CA PHE A 48 40.08 -45.31 28.79
C PHE A 48 40.43 -44.84 27.37
N ALA A 49 41.59 -45.25 26.83
CA ALA A 49 41.99 -44.92 25.46
C ALA A 49 41.03 -45.50 24.40
N GLN A 50 40.56 -46.74 24.58
CA GLN A 50 39.57 -47.36 23.69
C GLN A 50 38.23 -46.62 23.73
N ALA A 51 37.79 -46.17 24.91
CA ALA A 51 36.57 -45.38 25.07
C ALA A 51 36.68 -43.98 24.45
N VAL A 52 37.86 -43.33 24.56
CA VAL A 52 38.13 -42.04 23.90
C VAL A 52 38.11 -42.17 22.38
N SER A 53 38.75 -43.19 21.81
CA SER A 53 38.74 -43.44 20.35
C SER A 53 37.33 -43.65 19.79
N LYS A 54 36.39 -44.16 20.61
CA LYS A 54 34.96 -44.28 20.22
C LYS A 54 34.21 -42.94 20.17
N LEU A 55 34.76 -41.87 20.76
CA LEU A 55 34.17 -40.52 20.68
C LEU A 55 34.40 -39.89 19.30
N ASP A 56 35.55 -40.14 18.67
CA ASP A 56 35.92 -39.57 17.37
C ASP A 56 35.03 -40.10 16.23
N GLY A 57 34.48 -41.30 16.40
CA GLY A 57 33.57 -41.93 15.43
C GLY A 57 32.11 -41.45 15.48
N VAL A 58 31.73 -40.60 16.44
CA VAL A 58 30.35 -40.13 16.60
C VAL A 58 30.35 -38.60 16.69
N LYS A 59 30.36 -37.93 15.54
CA LYS A 59 29.95 -36.52 15.45
C LYS A 59 28.48 -36.42 15.91
N PRO A 60 28.17 -35.67 16.97
CA PRO A 60 26.78 -35.44 17.33
C PRO A 60 26.13 -34.63 16.21
N ALA A 61 24.99 -35.10 15.69
CA ALA A 61 24.04 -34.20 15.08
C ALA A 61 23.66 -33.20 16.18
N SER A 62 24.04 -31.93 15.98
CA SER A 62 23.56 -30.85 16.82
C SER A 62 22.04 -30.90 16.80
N LYS A 63 21.39 -31.18 17.95
CA LYS A 63 19.96 -30.89 18.07
C LYS A 63 19.82 -29.39 17.80
N PRO A 64 19.00 -28.95 16.83
CA PRO A 64 18.78 -27.54 16.63
C PRO A 64 18.27 -26.97 17.95
N ALA A 65 18.86 -25.86 18.40
CA ALA A 65 18.34 -25.12 19.53
C ALA A 65 16.85 -24.87 19.27
N SER A 66 15.96 -25.27 20.20
CA SER A 66 14.53 -25.00 20.04
C SER A 66 14.37 -23.50 19.88
N ASN A 67 13.85 -23.06 18.74
CA ASN A 67 13.77 -21.65 18.42
C ASN A 67 12.79 -21.04 19.44
N PRO A 68 13.17 -20.03 20.25
CA PRO A 68 12.29 -19.43 21.24
C PRO A 68 11.03 -18.79 20.64
N PHE A 69 10.98 -18.65 19.31
CA PHE A 69 9.83 -18.21 18.55
C PHE A 69 8.87 -19.35 18.14
N ASP A 70 9.28 -20.62 18.23
CA ASP A 70 8.41 -21.75 17.83
C ASP A 70 7.17 -21.82 18.71
N ASP A 71 7.30 -21.58 20.01
CA ASP A 71 6.16 -21.54 20.94
C ASP A 71 5.24 -20.34 20.69
N LEU A 72 5.79 -19.21 20.22
CA LEU A 72 5.02 -18.00 19.90
C LEU A 72 4.19 -18.20 18.62
N PHE A 73 4.80 -18.70 17.54
CA PHE A 73 4.15 -18.89 16.24
C PHE A 73 3.28 -20.15 16.16
N ASN A 74 3.48 -21.12 17.06
CA ASN A 74 2.67 -22.35 17.13
C ASN A 74 1.71 -22.39 18.34
N SER A 75 1.54 -21.26 19.04
CA SER A 75 0.53 -21.16 20.09
C SER A 75 -0.88 -21.49 19.56
N PRO A 76 -1.79 -22.02 20.39
CA PRO A 76 -3.17 -22.26 19.99
C PRO A 76 -3.85 -21.02 19.40
N GLU A 77 -3.55 -19.84 19.95
CA GLU A 77 -4.06 -18.56 19.44
C GLU A 77 -3.52 -18.22 18.05
N ALA A 78 -2.21 -18.38 17.82
CA ALA A 78 -1.61 -18.14 16.50
C ALA A 78 -2.18 -19.09 15.44
N ARG A 79 -2.40 -20.36 15.80
CA ARG A 79 -3.06 -21.34 14.92
C ARG A 79 -4.51 -20.98 14.64
N ALA A 80 -5.27 -20.56 15.64
CA ALA A 80 -6.65 -20.10 15.46
C ALA A 80 -6.72 -18.88 14.52
N ARG A 81 -5.85 -17.88 14.73
CA ARG A 81 -5.75 -16.72 13.82
C ARG A 81 -5.35 -17.11 12.40
N LYS A 82 -4.45 -18.09 12.24
CA LYS A 82 -4.07 -18.61 10.92
C LYS A 82 -5.26 -19.28 10.22
N ALA A 83 -5.99 -20.15 10.92
CA ALA A 83 -7.17 -20.82 10.40
C ALA A 83 -8.30 -19.83 10.02
N GLU A 84 -8.47 -18.77 10.82
CA GLU A 84 -9.42 -17.69 10.50
C GLU A 84 -9.02 -16.94 9.23
N ARG A 85 -7.74 -16.61 9.07
CA ARG A 85 -7.20 -16.00 7.84
C ARG A 85 -7.35 -16.91 6.63
N GLU A 86 -7.06 -18.19 6.77
CA GLU A 86 -7.25 -19.18 5.70
C GLU A 86 -8.72 -19.25 5.28
N THR A 87 -9.64 -19.33 6.24
CA THR A 87 -11.10 -19.33 5.97
C THR A 87 -11.55 -18.05 5.26
N ARG A 88 -10.99 -16.90 5.65
CA ARG A 88 -11.24 -15.61 5.00
C ARG A 88 -10.72 -15.60 3.57
N ASN A 89 -9.47 -16.05 3.38
CA ASN A 89 -8.82 -16.13 2.08
C ASN A 89 -9.54 -17.10 1.15
N ASP A 90 -10.06 -18.23 1.64
CA ASP A 90 -10.89 -19.15 0.86
C ASP A 90 -12.15 -18.48 0.31
N LYS A 91 -12.84 -17.71 1.14
CA LYS A 91 -14.01 -16.92 0.72
C LYS A 91 -13.64 -15.87 -0.32
N LEU A 92 -12.48 -15.22 -0.17
CA LEU A 92 -11.99 -14.24 -1.14
C LEU A 92 -11.58 -14.90 -2.45
N ARG A 93 -10.82 -16.00 -2.41
CA ARG A 93 -10.47 -16.82 -3.57
C ARG A 93 -11.70 -17.26 -4.34
N ALA A 94 -12.75 -17.74 -3.66
CA ALA A 94 -14.01 -18.12 -4.32
C ALA A 94 -14.66 -16.93 -5.06
N LYS A 95 -14.62 -15.73 -4.47
CA LYS A 95 -15.11 -14.50 -5.15
C LYS A 95 -14.26 -14.13 -6.35
N VAL A 96 -12.93 -14.24 -6.24
CA VAL A 96 -12.00 -13.97 -7.35
C VAL A 96 -12.20 -14.98 -8.47
N LEU A 97 -12.28 -16.27 -8.18
CA LEU A 97 -12.57 -17.30 -9.18
C LEU A 97 -13.92 -17.10 -9.87
N SER A 98 -14.93 -16.62 -9.15
CA SER A 98 -16.21 -16.24 -9.75
C SER A 98 -16.09 -15.05 -10.71
N ALA A 99 -15.23 -14.07 -10.39
CA ALA A 99 -15.03 -12.88 -11.21
C ALA A 99 -14.17 -13.13 -12.46
N TYR A 100 -13.11 -13.93 -12.35
CA TYR A 100 -12.15 -14.19 -13.44
C TYR A 100 -12.41 -15.51 -14.18
N GLY A 101 -13.19 -16.42 -13.60
CA GLY A 101 -13.54 -17.73 -14.17
C GLY A 101 -12.56 -18.86 -13.82
N SER A 102 -11.26 -18.57 -13.70
CA SER A 102 -10.25 -19.55 -13.30
C SER A 102 -9.01 -18.87 -12.71
N GLU A 103 -8.19 -19.63 -11.98
CA GLU A 103 -6.91 -19.16 -11.45
C GLU A 103 -5.97 -18.73 -12.57
N ALA A 104 -5.88 -19.51 -13.65
CA ALA A 104 -5.10 -19.16 -14.83
C ALA A 104 -5.52 -17.81 -15.45
N ALA A 105 -6.81 -17.45 -15.37
CA ALA A 105 -7.31 -16.17 -15.85
C ALA A 105 -6.97 -15.00 -14.91
N VAL A 106 -6.74 -15.24 -13.62
CA VAL A 106 -6.27 -14.22 -12.66
C VAL A 106 -4.82 -13.81 -12.98
N PHE A 107 -4.00 -14.77 -13.39
CA PHE A 107 -2.59 -14.55 -13.74
C PHE A 107 -2.35 -14.17 -15.20
N ALA A 108 -3.33 -14.36 -16.09
CA ALA A 108 -3.22 -13.92 -17.47
C ALA A 108 -3.02 -12.40 -17.55
N HIS A 109 -2.14 -11.96 -18.45
CA HIS A 109 -1.97 -10.53 -18.72
C HIS A 109 -3.28 -9.93 -19.24
N ASN A 110 -3.74 -8.87 -18.59
CA ASN A 110 -4.86 -8.09 -19.06
C ASN A 110 -4.44 -7.15 -20.21
N ALA A 111 -5.42 -6.51 -20.86
CA ALA A 111 -5.16 -5.64 -22.00
C ALA A 111 -4.19 -4.48 -21.72
N ARG A 112 -4.19 -3.93 -20.49
CA ARG A 112 -3.28 -2.84 -20.09
C ARG A 112 -1.86 -3.35 -19.84
N GLU A 113 -1.72 -4.53 -19.23
CA GLU A 113 -0.41 -5.18 -19.07
C GLU A 113 0.23 -5.45 -20.43
N VAL A 114 -0.54 -5.94 -21.41
CA VAL A 114 -0.07 -6.16 -22.79
C VAL A 114 0.38 -4.85 -23.44
N LEU A 115 -0.38 -3.76 -23.28
CA LEU A 115 -0.03 -2.45 -23.83
C LEU A 115 1.23 -1.86 -23.18
N LEU A 116 1.38 -2.00 -21.86
CA LEU A 116 2.58 -1.56 -21.15
C LEU A 116 3.81 -2.35 -21.61
N ALA A 117 3.71 -3.68 -21.67
CA ALA A 117 4.77 -4.55 -22.16
C ALA A 117 5.21 -4.16 -23.58
N ALA A 118 4.26 -3.95 -24.49
CA ALA A 118 4.55 -3.53 -25.85
C ALA A 118 5.22 -2.14 -25.91
N ALA A 119 4.79 -1.20 -25.07
CA ALA A 119 5.36 0.16 -25.05
C ALA A 119 6.82 0.18 -24.57
N VAL A 120 7.18 -0.69 -23.61
CA VAL A 120 8.54 -0.76 -23.06
C VAL A 120 9.45 -1.75 -23.78
N GLU A 121 8.95 -2.51 -24.78
CA GLU A 121 9.66 -3.61 -25.45
C GLU A 121 11.10 -3.27 -25.84
N HIS A 122 11.31 -2.04 -26.35
CA HIS A 122 12.59 -1.55 -26.86
C HIS A 122 13.58 -1.07 -25.78
N ILE A 123 13.13 -0.85 -24.55
CA ILE A 123 13.96 -0.41 -23.40
C ILE A 123 14.01 -1.46 -22.28
N ALA A 124 13.17 -2.49 -22.34
CA ALA A 124 13.10 -3.52 -21.33
C ALA A 124 14.17 -4.61 -21.54
N THR A 125 14.76 -5.08 -20.44
CA THR A 125 15.46 -6.37 -20.43
C THR A 125 14.45 -7.44 -20.05
N TRP A 126 14.29 -8.43 -20.92
CA TRP A 126 13.30 -9.49 -20.75
C TRP A 126 13.94 -10.75 -20.20
N GLU A 127 13.34 -11.29 -19.16
CA GLU A 127 13.70 -12.56 -18.55
C GLU A 127 12.51 -13.53 -18.60
N TYR A 128 12.81 -14.79 -18.33
CA TYR A 128 11.83 -15.87 -18.30
C TYR A 128 11.91 -16.57 -16.96
N TRP A 129 10.76 -16.85 -16.36
CA TRP A 129 10.65 -17.82 -15.29
C TRP A 129 9.74 -18.96 -15.74
N THR A 130 10.00 -20.15 -15.22
CA THR A 130 9.23 -21.36 -15.52
C THR A 130 8.48 -21.75 -14.26
N ASP A 131 7.18 -22.00 -14.36
CA ASP A 131 6.39 -22.57 -13.25
C ASP A 131 6.60 -24.08 -13.11
N ASP A 132 5.97 -24.67 -12.10
CA ASP A 132 6.06 -26.11 -11.81
C ASP A 132 5.44 -26.99 -12.92
N ASP A 133 4.64 -26.41 -13.82
CA ASP A 133 4.02 -27.06 -14.98
C ASP A 133 4.85 -26.87 -16.27
N ASP A 134 6.13 -26.49 -16.15
CA ASP A 134 7.05 -26.19 -17.25
C ASP A 134 6.60 -25.03 -18.17
N ARG A 135 5.65 -24.20 -17.71
CA ARG A 135 5.19 -23.05 -18.49
C ARG A 135 6.10 -21.85 -18.28
N GLN A 136 6.59 -21.31 -19.38
CA GLN A 136 7.43 -20.11 -19.36
C GLN A 136 6.61 -18.83 -19.39
N TYR A 137 6.98 -17.89 -18.53
CA TYR A 137 6.43 -16.54 -18.47
C TYR A 137 7.52 -15.53 -18.72
N ARG A 138 7.30 -14.66 -19.70
CA ARG A 138 8.19 -13.56 -20.04
C ARG A 138 7.83 -12.35 -19.19
N PHE A 139 8.82 -11.70 -18.57
CA PHE A 139 8.61 -10.49 -17.80
C PHE A 139 9.78 -9.51 -17.98
N ALA A 140 9.51 -8.21 -17.81
CA ALA A 140 10.57 -7.20 -17.83
C ALA A 140 11.29 -7.21 -16.47
N SER A 141 12.57 -7.58 -16.46
CA SER A 141 13.39 -7.58 -15.25
C SER A 141 13.98 -6.21 -14.94
N THR A 142 14.23 -5.40 -15.98
CA THR A 142 14.65 -4.01 -15.89
C THR A 142 14.05 -3.18 -17.01
N LEU A 143 13.93 -1.86 -16.81
CA LEU A 143 13.63 -0.89 -17.86
C LEU A 143 14.79 0.10 -17.94
N ASP A 144 15.35 0.31 -19.13
CA ASP A 144 16.49 1.21 -19.36
C ASP A 144 17.68 0.93 -18.41
N GLY A 145 17.94 -0.36 -18.16
CA GLY A 145 18.98 -0.83 -17.22
C GLY A 145 18.68 -0.57 -15.74
N LYS A 146 17.50 -0.04 -15.40
CA LYS A 146 17.06 0.17 -14.02
C LYS A 146 16.18 -0.98 -13.56
N LYS A 147 16.59 -1.60 -12.45
CA LYS A 147 15.78 -2.56 -11.70
C LYS A 147 15.15 -1.79 -10.54
N SER A 148 13.83 -1.85 -10.38
CA SER A 148 13.25 -1.56 -9.08
C SER A 148 11.92 -2.26 -8.88
N HIS A 149 11.77 -2.86 -7.70
CA HIS A 149 10.49 -3.28 -7.16
C HIS A 149 9.77 -2.10 -6.44
N LEU A 150 10.41 -0.92 -6.39
CA LEU A 150 9.91 0.33 -5.82
C LEU A 150 10.55 1.51 -6.58
N TRP A 151 9.91 2.00 -7.65
CA TRP A 151 10.50 3.06 -8.47
C TRP A 151 10.68 4.35 -7.68
N ASP A 152 11.91 4.86 -7.66
CA ASP A 152 12.21 6.23 -7.28
C ASP A 152 11.94 7.15 -8.48
N MET A 153 11.30 8.30 -8.29
CA MET A 153 10.98 9.24 -9.37
C MET A 153 12.23 9.72 -10.11
N ASP A 154 13.35 9.83 -9.40
CA ASP A 154 14.65 10.22 -9.98
C ASP A 154 15.28 9.09 -10.83
N SER A 155 14.85 7.84 -10.61
CA SER A 155 15.31 6.69 -11.38
C SER A 155 14.52 6.44 -12.67
N ILE A 156 13.34 7.05 -12.81
CA ILE A 156 12.50 6.95 -14.00
C ILE A 156 13.04 7.91 -15.08
N THR A 157 13.79 7.35 -16.03
CA THR A 157 14.36 8.11 -17.14
C THR A 157 13.25 8.71 -18.04
N PRO A 158 13.56 9.78 -18.81
CA PRO A 158 12.58 10.36 -19.75
C PRO A 158 12.02 9.33 -20.74
N ALA A 159 12.84 8.37 -21.19
CA ALA A 159 12.42 7.31 -22.10
C ALA A 159 11.42 6.35 -21.44
N ILE A 160 11.67 5.91 -20.20
CA ILE A 160 10.72 5.09 -19.43
C ILE A 160 9.42 5.86 -19.23
N ARG A 161 9.50 7.12 -18.78
CA ARG A 161 8.32 7.95 -18.52
C ARG A 161 7.48 8.09 -19.78
N GLU A 162 8.09 8.40 -20.92
CA GLU A 162 7.39 8.52 -22.19
C GLU A 162 6.71 7.21 -22.61
N ALA A 163 7.43 6.08 -22.58
CA ALA A 163 6.88 4.78 -22.96
C ALA A 163 5.68 4.39 -22.08
N VAL A 164 5.84 4.47 -20.75
CA VAL A 164 4.83 4.04 -19.79
C VAL A 164 3.60 4.96 -19.80
N THR A 165 3.80 6.28 -19.91
CA THR A 165 2.68 7.25 -19.94
C THR A 165 1.88 7.19 -21.24
N LYS A 166 2.50 6.78 -22.35
CA LYS A 166 1.85 6.69 -23.67
C LYS A 166 1.32 5.29 -24.01
N ALA A 167 1.59 4.28 -23.19
CA ALA A 167 1.16 2.90 -23.44
C ALA A 167 -0.37 2.78 -23.65
N TYR A 168 -1.14 3.54 -22.90
CA TYR A 168 -2.58 3.74 -23.08
C TYR A 168 -2.98 5.10 -22.47
N PRO A 169 -4.19 5.62 -22.74
CA PRO A 169 -4.59 6.96 -22.30
C PRO A 169 -4.34 7.21 -20.80
N TRP A 170 -3.60 8.27 -20.50
CA TRP A 170 -3.41 8.75 -19.13
C TRP A 170 -4.72 9.33 -18.58
N PRO A 171 -5.09 9.07 -17.32
CA PRO A 171 -6.29 9.65 -16.72
C PRO A 171 -6.27 11.18 -16.75
N SER A 172 -7.38 11.80 -17.16
CA SER A 172 -7.45 13.26 -17.34
C SER A 172 -7.60 14.04 -16.03
N ASN A 173 -7.90 13.37 -14.91
CA ASN A 173 -8.15 13.96 -13.60
C ASN A 173 -7.68 13.03 -12.47
N LEU A 174 -7.53 13.57 -11.26
CA LEU A 174 -6.97 12.82 -10.12
C LEU A 174 -7.88 11.68 -9.65
N ASP A 175 -9.20 11.81 -9.81
CA ASP A 175 -10.14 10.71 -9.54
C ASP A 175 -9.87 9.50 -10.46
N GLY A 176 -9.65 9.75 -11.74
CA GLY A 176 -9.25 8.73 -12.70
C GLY A 176 -7.90 8.09 -12.36
N VAL A 177 -6.94 8.90 -11.92
CA VAL A 177 -5.62 8.42 -11.44
C VAL A 177 -5.81 7.48 -10.23
N LEU A 178 -6.55 7.90 -9.21
CA LEU A 178 -6.83 7.10 -8.01
C LEU A 178 -7.56 5.79 -8.34
N ARG A 179 -8.54 5.85 -9.24
CA ARG A 179 -9.28 4.66 -9.69
C ARG A 179 -8.34 3.66 -10.34
N GLU A 180 -7.39 4.12 -11.15
CA GLU A 180 -6.42 3.25 -11.82
C GLU A 180 -5.47 2.60 -10.80
N VAL A 181 -4.95 3.34 -9.82
CA VAL A 181 -4.13 2.78 -8.72
C VAL A 181 -4.89 1.68 -7.98
N LYS A 182 -6.15 1.95 -7.59
CA LYS A 182 -7.01 0.95 -6.91
C LYS A 182 -7.26 -0.30 -7.76
N GLN A 183 -7.34 -0.16 -9.08
CA GLN A 183 -7.49 -1.32 -9.98
C GLN A 183 -6.22 -2.19 -10.00
N TRP A 184 -5.05 -1.56 -10.03
CA TRP A 184 -3.77 -2.27 -9.97
C TRP A 184 -3.54 -2.94 -8.61
N ASP A 185 -3.82 -2.25 -7.51
CA ASP A 185 -3.73 -2.81 -6.16
C ASP A 185 -4.72 -3.98 -5.98
N ARG A 186 -5.93 -3.87 -6.52
CA ARG A 186 -6.90 -4.97 -6.52
C ARG A 186 -6.37 -6.19 -7.27
N LEU A 187 -5.81 -6.02 -8.47
CA LEU A 187 -5.23 -7.13 -9.23
C LEU A 187 -4.06 -7.77 -8.47
N ARG A 188 -3.21 -6.95 -7.81
CA ARG A 188 -2.12 -7.43 -6.96
C ARG A 188 -2.65 -8.33 -5.84
N TRP A 189 -3.67 -7.86 -5.11
CA TRP A 189 -4.27 -8.62 -4.01
C TRP A 189 -5.00 -9.87 -4.49
N ASP A 190 -5.74 -9.78 -5.60
CA ASP A 190 -6.43 -10.91 -6.21
C ASP A 190 -5.43 -12.02 -6.58
N ARG A 191 -4.28 -11.69 -7.19
CA ARG A 191 -3.18 -12.64 -7.48
C ARG A 191 -2.49 -13.14 -6.21
N GLY A 192 -2.26 -12.26 -5.24
CA GLY A 192 -1.62 -12.59 -3.97
C GLY A 192 -2.37 -13.64 -3.15
N LEU A 193 -3.70 -13.74 -3.30
CA LEU A 193 -4.51 -14.78 -2.65
C LEU A 193 -4.16 -16.21 -3.08
N PHE A 194 -3.57 -16.37 -4.27
CA PHE A 194 -3.14 -17.65 -4.84
C PHE A 194 -1.62 -17.87 -4.70
N ASN A 195 -0.84 -16.80 -4.56
CA ASN A 195 0.62 -16.86 -4.43
C ASN A 195 1.12 -16.62 -2.99
N GLY A 196 0.65 -17.43 -2.03
CA GLY A 196 1.17 -17.40 -0.65
C GLY A 196 1.01 -16.07 0.10
N GLY A 197 0.14 -15.17 -0.38
CA GLY A 197 -0.08 -13.85 0.20
C GLY A 197 0.80 -12.74 -0.37
N GLY A 198 1.69 -13.03 -1.33
CA GLY A 198 2.58 -12.03 -1.94
C GLY A 198 2.53 -12.10 -3.46
N TRP A 199 2.25 -10.97 -4.11
CA TRP A 199 2.40 -10.81 -5.54
C TRP A 199 2.83 -9.37 -5.80
N ASP A 200 3.82 -9.18 -6.67
CA ASP A 200 4.26 -7.87 -7.15
C ASP A 200 4.02 -7.81 -8.66
N HIS A 201 3.68 -6.63 -9.19
CA HIS A 201 3.57 -6.51 -10.64
C HIS A 201 4.94 -6.48 -11.30
N HIS A 202 4.95 -6.64 -12.62
CA HIS A 202 6.16 -6.49 -13.41
C HIS A 202 6.60 -5.02 -13.51
N ALA A 203 7.86 -4.80 -13.89
CA ALA A 203 8.53 -3.51 -13.79
C ALA A 203 7.77 -2.36 -14.49
N GLU A 204 7.16 -2.62 -15.64
CA GLU A 204 6.38 -1.65 -16.42
C GLU A 204 5.07 -1.24 -15.74
N VAL A 205 4.43 -2.17 -15.03
CA VAL A 205 3.20 -1.91 -14.28
C VAL A 205 3.53 -1.19 -12.98
N GLU A 206 4.56 -1.63 -12.25
CA GLU A 206 5.05 -0.93 -11.05
C GLU A 206 5.47 0.50 -11.39
N CYS A 207 6.13 0.71 -12.54
CA CYS A 207 6.47 2.06 -12.99
C CYS A 207 5.22 2.91 -13.25
N ARG A 208 4.19 2.34 -13.87
CA ARG A 208 2.92 3.03 -14.13
C ARG A 208 2.24 3.42 -12.83
N ILE A 209 2.23 2.53 -11.85
CA ILE A 209 1.69 2.78 -10.51
C ILE A 209 2.45 3.93 -9.85
N SER A 210 3.79 3.87 -9.77
CA SER A 210 4.57 4.93 -9.12
C SER A 210 4.36 6.31 -9.76
N LEU A 211 4.18 6.38 -11.09
CA LEU A 211 3.86 7.63 -11.78
C LEU A 211 2.44 8.14 -11.48
N LEU A 212 1.45 7.24 -11.29
CA LEU A 212 0.10 7.60 -10.87
C LEU A 212 0.09 8.12 -9.43
N GLU A 213 0.76 7.43 -8.52
CA GLU A 213 0.87 7.80 -7.12
C GLU A 213 1.55 9.17 -6.97
N HIS A 214 2.66 9.37 -7.70
CA HIS A 214 3.31 10.68 -7.76
C HIS A 214 2.36 11.77 -8.25
N SER A 215 1.47 11.49 -9.22
CA SER A 215 0.49 12.46 -9.71
C SER A 215 -0.55 12.85 -8.65
N LEU A 216 -0.95 11.89 -7.79
CA LEU A 216 -1.86 12.14 -6.66
C LEU A 216 -1.19 12.97 -5.56
N ASP A 217 0.08 12.69 -5.27
CA ASP A 217 0.83 13.40 -4.24
C ASP A 217 1.19 14.82 -4.67
N GLU A 218 1.90 14.97 -5.78
CA GLU A 218 2.59 16.22 -6.11
C GLU A 218 2.60 16.56 -7.62
N GLY A 219 2.51 15.57 -8.50
CA GLY A 219 2.79 15.71 -9.93
C GLY A 219 1.71 16.40 -10.77
N GLN A 220 0.43 16.30 -10.38
CA GLN A 220 -0.69 16.93 -11.10
C GLN A 220 -1.44 17.94 -10.21
N ALA A 221 -1.51 19.20 -10.68
CA ALA A 221 -2.27 20.24 -10.00
C ALA A 221 -3.77 19.91 -10.00
N ALA A 222 -4.43 20.13 -8.86
CA ALA A 222 -5.88 20.00 -8.79
C ALA A 222 -6.55 21.14 -9.59
N THR A 223 -7.51 20.77 -10.44
CA THR A 223 -8.24 21.71 -11.31
C THR A 223 -9.72 21.80 -10.97
N SER A 224 -10.23 20.89 -10.12
CA SER A 224 -11.63 20.86 -9.68
C SER A 224 -11.77 20.44 -8.21
N TRP A 225 -12.98 20.57 -7.67
CA TRP A 225 -13.31 20.07 -6.33
C TRP A 225 -13.14 18.54 -6.23
N GLU A 226 -13.43 17.82 -7.31
CA GLU A 226 -13.24 16.37 -7.42
C GLU A 226 -11.76 15.99 -7.34
N ASP A 227 -10.87 16.78 -7.93
CA ASP A 227 -9.43 16.52 -7.84
C ASP A 227 -8.93 16.64 -6.39
N ILE A 228 -9.43 17.63 -5.63
CA ILE A 228 -9.07 17.78 -4.23
C ILE A 228 -9.68 16.64 -3.39
N GLN A 229 -10.92 16.24 -3.68
CA GLN A 229 -11.54 15.08 -3.03
C GLN A 229 -10.74 13.80 -3.30
N ALA A 230 -10.26 13.59 -4.52
CA ALA A 230 -9.43 12.44 -4.89
C ALA A 230 -8.12 12.40 -4.09
N ARG A 231 -7.53 13.55 -3.73
CA ARG A 231 -6.34 13.60 -2.85
C ARG A 231 -6.66 13.19 -1.41
N PHE A 232 -7.81 13.60 -0.87
CA PHE A 232 -8.24 13.10 0.45
C PHE A 232 -8.47 11.59 0.43
N ASP A 233 -9.15 11.10 -0.60
CA ASP A 233 -9.41 9.67 -0.77
C ASP A 233 -8.14 8.88 -1.03
N TRP A 234 -7.15 9.47 -1.69
CA TRP A 234 -5.82 8.92 -1.83
C TRP A 234 -5.13 8.79 -0.47
N LYS A 235 -5.05 9.85 0.34
CA LYS A 235 -4.40 9.77 1.65
C LYS A 235 -5.08 8.81 2.62
N ARG A 236 -6.41 8.69 2.55
CA ARG A 236 -7.15 7.65 3.27
C ARG A 236 -6.74 6.25 2.79
N TYR A 237 -6.77 6.04 1.47
CA TYR A 237 -6.47 4.74 0.88
C TYR A 237 -5.01 4.31 1.07
N GLU A 238 -4.08 5.25 0.96
CA GLU A 238 -2.64 5.06 1.18
C GLU A 238 -2.37 4.55 2.60
N PHE A 239 -3.10 5.04 3.60
CA PHE A 239 -3.03 4.52 4.97
C PHE A 239 -3.64 3.11 5.07
N GLU A 240 -4.86 2.94 4.56
CA GLU A 240 -5.60 1.67 4.67
C GLU A 240 -4.84 0.49 4.04
N ARG A 241 -4.13 0.71 2.93
CA ARG A 241 -3.42 -0.33 2.18
C ARG A 241 -2.09 -0.78 2.79
N GLN A 242 -1.56 -0.09 3.81
CA GLN A 242 -0.31 -0.48 4.49
C GLN A 242 -0.48 -1.74 5.34
N TRP A 243 -1.71 -2.14 5.63
CA TRP A 243 -2.03 -3.26 6.49
C TRP A 243 -2.52 -4.47 5.67
N ILE A 244 -2.04 -5.67 6.01
CA ILE A 244 -2.51 -6.93 5.43
C ILE A 244 -4.04 -7.05 5.59
N ASP A 245 -4.54 -6.65 6.76
CA ASP A 245 -5.96 -6.48 7.04
C ASP A 245 -6.23 -4.98 7.11
N PRO A 246 -6.88 -4.37 6.09
CA PRO A 246 -7.08 -2.93 6.02
C PRO A 246 -7.73 -2.41 7.29
N THR A 247 -7.05 -1.49 7.96
CA THR A 247 -7.57 -0.80 9.14
C THR A 247 -8.04 0.59 8.73
N LYS A 248 -9.13 1.05 9.35
CA LYS A 248 -9.58 2.42 9.15
C LYS A 248 -8.52 3.36 9.69
N ARG A 249 -8.29 4.46 8.98
CA ARG A 249 -7.49 5.58 9.49
C ARG A 249 -8.14 6.12 10.77
N GLU A 250 -7.37 6.21 11.84
CA GLU A 250 -7.76 6.87 13.08
C GLU A 250 -7.06 8.23 13.16
N ASP A 251 -7.53 9.20 12.37
CA ASP A 251 -6.98 10.56 12.34
C ASP A 251 -8.12 11.59 12.39
N PRO A 252 -8.54 12.00 13.61
CA PRO A 252 -9.63 12.95 13.78
C PRO A 252 -9.37 14.32 13.15
N PHE A 253 -8.10 14.71 12.99
CA PHE A 253 -7.75 15.97 12.34
C PHE A 253 -8.02 15.89 10.84
N MET A 254 -7.57 14.82 10.18
CA MET A 254 -7.84 14.61 8.76
C MET A 254 -9.33 14.41 8.48
N ASP A 255 -10.05 13.69 9.34
CA ASP A 255 -11.50 13.52 9.22
C ASP A 255 -12.23 14.87 9.35
N ARG A 256 -11.77 15.74 10.26
CA ARG A 256 -12.31 17.09 10.38
C ARG A 256 -12.01 17.95 9.15
N LEU A 257 -10.81 17.86 8.61
CA LEU A 257 -10.40 18.61 7.42
C LEU A 257 -11.21 18.20 6.18
N GLU A 258 -11.47 16.91 5.99
CA GLU A 258 -12.35 16.38 4.93
C GLU A 258 -13.79 16.91 5.08
N GLU A 259 -14.32 16.93 6.31
CA GLU A 259 -15.64 17.47 6.61
C GLU A 259 -15.73 18.99 6.34
N ASP A 260 -14.72 19.75 6.77
CA ASP A 260 -14.64 21.19 6.51
C ASP A 260 -14.56 21.48 5.01
N PHE A 261 -13.79 20.67 4.26
CA PHE A 261 -13.73 20.76 2.81
C PHE A 261 -15.10 20.52 2.17
N ARG A 262 -15.84 19.49 2.59
CA ARG A 262 -17.21 19.22 2.11
C ARG A 262 -18.14 20.40 2.35
N ILE A 263 -18.14 20.95 3.58
CA ILE A 263 -18.98 22.11 3.93
C ILE A 263 -18.63 23.32 3.05
N LEU A 264 -17.35 23.58 2.81
CA LEU A 264 -16.91 24.70 1.96
C LEU A 264 -17.32 24.51 0.49
N ARG A 265 -17.21 23.28 -0.02
CA ARG A 265 -17.67 22.93 -1.37
C ARG A 265 -19.17 23.15 -1.51
N GLU A 266 -19.99 22.62 -0.59
CA GLU A 266 -21.44 22.80 -0.60
C GLU A 266 -21.84 24.27 -0.54
N LYS A 267 -21.13 25.09 0.27
CA LYS A 267 -21.34 26.54 0.30
C LYS A 267 -20.98 27.20 -1.03
N SER A 268 -19.86 26.82 -1.65
CA SER A 268 -19.45 27.37 -2.94
C SER A 268 -20.45 27.02 -4.06
N GLU A 269 -20.94 25.79 -4.10
CA GLU A 269 -21.92 25.32 -5.09
C GLU A 269 -23.32 25.89 -4.82
N GLY A 270 -23.69 26.03 -3.54
CA GLY A 270 -24.91 26.70 -3.09
C GLY A 270 -24.94 28.18 -3.45
N ILE A 271 -23.80 28.87 -3.40
CA ILE A 271 -23.67 30.26 -3.85
C ILE A 271 -23.87 30.36 -5.38
N HIS A 272 -23.46 29.36 -6.16
CA HIS A 272 -23.64 29.36 -7.62
C HIS A 272 -25.03 28.93 -8.10
N THR A 273 -25.82 28.24 -7.28
CA THR A 273 -27.17 27.77 -7.67
C THR A 273 -28.30 28.74 -7.31
N VAL A 274 -28.04 29.74 -6.48
CA VAL A 274 -29.07 30.70 -6.01
C VAL A 274 -29.21 31.93 -6.91
N ASP A 275 -28.36 32.12 -7.92
CA ASP A 275 -28.41 33.30 -8.82
C ASP A 275 -29.47 33.25 -9.94
N THR A 276 -30.44 32.32 -9.90
CA THR A 276 -31.55 32.33 -10.88
C THR A 276 -32.90 32.82 -10.33
N HIS A 277 -33.17 32.84 -9.03
CA HIS A 277 -34.40 33.48 -8.52
C HIS A 277 -34.28 33.98 -7.08
N GLY A 278 -34.19 35.31 -6.95
CA GLY A 278 -34.79 36.05 -5.84
C GLY A 278 -34.02 36.07 -4.51
N SER A 279 -33.33 37.20 -4.28
CA SER A 279 -33.36 37.95 -3.01
C SER A 279 -33.21 37.14 -1.71
N ASP A 280 -32.02 37.11 -1.10
CA ASP A 280 -31.73 38.03 0.01
C ASP A 280 -30.25 37.98 0.45
N LEU A 281 -29.69 39.19 0.52
CA LEU A 281 -28.59 39.67 1.37
C LEU A 281 -27.24 38.92 1.51
N SER A 282 -26.20 39.73 1.26
CA SER A 282 -24.87 39.67 1.87
C SER A 282 -23.84 38.72 1.24
N HIS A 283 -23.41 39.00 0.00
CA HIS A 283 -21.97 39.04 -0.30
C HIS A 283 -21.68 40.10 -1.37
N THR A 284 -20.76 41.00 -1.05
CA THR A 284 -20.33 42.14 -1.85
C THR A 284 -19.55 41.72 -3.09
N VAL A 285 -20.25 41.17 -4.09
CA VAL A 285 -19.77 41.22 -5.47
C VAL A 285 -19.69 42.70 -5.85
N ARG A 286 -18.49 43.19 -6.21
CA ARG A 286 -18.31 44.57 -6.69
C ARG A 286 -19.18 44.76 -7.95
N ARG A 287 -20.39 45.29 -7.77
CA ARG A 287 -21.27 45.66 -8.88
C ARG A 287 -20.55 46.65 -9.78
N THR A 288 -20.45 46.32 -11.06
CA THR A 288 -19.86 47.23 -12.05
C THR A 288 -20.76 48.44 -12.24
N ASN A 289 -20.24 49.51 -12.84
CA ASN A 289 -21.05 50.69 -13.16
C ASN A 289 -22.16 50.36 -14.18
N ALA A 290 -21.97 49.34 -15.02
CA ALA A 290 -22.98 48.85 -15.96
C ALA A 290 -24.15 48.18 -15.22
N ASP A 291 -23.87 47.34 -14.22
CA ASP A 291 -24.91 46.65 -13.43
C ASP A 291 -25.75 47.65 -12.62
N LYS A 292 -25.09 48.67 -12.06
CA LYS A 292 -25.78 49.76 -11.35
C LYS A 292 -26.68 50.55 -12.29
N ARG A 293 -26.22 50.85 -13.51
CA ARG A 293 -27.03 51.53 -14.53
C ARG A 293 -28.25 50.69 -14.91
N ALA A 294 -28.05 49.42 -15.24
CA ALA A 294 -29.13 48.52 -15.67
C ALA A 294 -30.22 48.42 -14.60
N ALA A 295 -29.83 48.28 -13.33
CA ALA A 295 -30.79 48.21 -12.22
C ALA A 295 -31.55 49.53 -11.98
N VAL A 296 -30.92 50.69 -12.18
CA VAL A 296 -31.62 51.99 -12.11
C VAL A 296 -32.66 52.10 -13.24
N LEU A 297 -32.28 51.79 -14.47
CA LEU A 297 -33.19 51.88 -15.62
C LEU A 297 -34.37 50.93 -15.48
N SER A 298 -34.12 49.67 -15.10
CA SER A 298 -35.18 48.69 -14.84
C SER A 298 -36.17 49.15 -13.77
N MET A 299 -35.70 49.84 -12.72
CA MET A 299 -36.58 50.39 -11.67
C MET A 299 -37.40 51.59 -12.16
N LEU A 300 -36.83 52.42 -13.03
CA LEU A 300 -37.54 53.54 -13.66
C LEU A 300 -38.61 53.06 -14.64
N ASP A 301 -38.36 51.97 -15.36
CA ASP A 301 -39.32 51.32 -16.26
C ASP A 301 -40.47 50.66 -15.49
N ALA A 302 -40.14 49.89 -14.45
CA ALA A 302 -41.13 49.09 -13.73
C ALA A 302 -41.97 49.90 -12.74
N ASN A 303 -41.43 51.00 -12.20
CA ASN A 303 -42.09 51.80 -11.15
C ASN A 303 -41.79 53.31 -11.34
N PRO A 304 -42.28 53.93 -12.43
CA PRO A 304 -41.96 55.32 -12.76
C PRO A 304 -42.37 56.33 -11.68
N GLU A 305 -43.38 56.01 -10.88
CA GLU A 305 -43.92 56.82 -9.79
C GLU A 305 -43.06 56.86 -8.52
N LEU A 306 -42.08 55.97 -8.37
CA LEU A 306 -41.21 55.97 -7.19
C LEU A 306 -40.27 57.18 -7.19
N SER A 307 -40.07 57.76 -6.01
CA SER A 307 -39.11 58.86 -5.82
C SER A 307 -37.66 58.38 -6.01
N ASP A 308 -36.78 59.29 -6.46
CA ASP A 308 -35.35 58.98 -6.66
C ASP A 308 -34.65 58.47 -5.39
N ARG A 309 -35.11 58.90 -4.22
CA ARG A 309 -34.60 58.43 -2.92
C ARG A 309 -34.99 56.98 -2.65
N GLU A 310 -36.20 56.58 -3.04
CA GLU A 310 -36.69 55.21 -2.84
C GLU A 310 -36.01 54.25 -3.82
N ILE A 311 -35.84 54.64 -5.09
CA ILE A 311 -35.09 53.85 -6.08
C ILE A 311 -33.62 53.74 -5.66
N SER A 312 -33.01 54.84 -5.20
CA SER A 312 -31.64 54.87 -4.67
C SER A 312 -31.44 53.86 -3.54
N ARG A 313 -32.38 53.79 -2.60
CA ARG A 313 -32.36 52.85 -1.48
C ARG A 313 -32.42 51.39 -1.92
N ARG A 314 -33.27 51.09 -2.91
CA ARG A 314 -33.46 49.72 -3.44
C ARG A 314 -32.28 49.24 -4.30
N VAL A 315 -31.67 50.14 -5.06
CA VAL A 315 -30.60 49.78 -6.01
C VAL A 315 -29.20 49.92 -5.42
N GLY A 316 -29.02 50.72 -4.36
CA GLY A 316 -27.71 50.94 -3.74
C GLY A 316 -26.83 51.94 -4.49
N VAL A 317 -27.43 53.02 -5.01
CA VAL A 317 -26.75 54.14 -5.69
C VAL A 317 -27.16 55.48 -5.09
N SER A 318 -26.47 56.58 -5.37
CA SER A 318 -26.88 57.91 -4.86
C SER A 318 -28.19 58.40 -5.49
N PRO A 319 -29.05 59.14 -4.77
CA PRO A 319 -30.27 59.74 -5.36
C PRO A 319 -29.97 60.64 -6.57
N GLN A 320 -28.82 61.34 -6.55
CA GLN A 320 -28.36 62.15 -7.69
C GLN A 320 -28.08 61.30 -8.93
N THR A 321 -27.53 60.10 -8.75
CA THR A 321 -27.32 59.14 -9.86
C THR A 321 -28.65 58.71 -10.47
N VAL A 322 -29.67 58.45 -9.65
CA VAL A 322 -31.01 58.09 -10.15
C VAL A 322 -31.64 59.26 -10.91
N GLY A 323 -31.61 60.48 -10.36
CA GLY A 323 -32.16 61.66 -11.02
C GLY A 323 -31.48 61.98 -12.36
N ASN A 324 -30.16 61.81 -12.45
CA ASN A 324 -29.42 61.95 -13.70
C ASN A 324 -29.86 60.94 -14.77
N TRP A 325 -30.13 59.70 -14.38
CA TRP A 325 -30.64 58.68 -15.31
C TRP A 325 -32.09 58.93 -15.68
N ARG A 326 -32.95 59.32 -14.74
CA ARG A 326 -34.34 59.68 -15.02
C ARG A 326 -34.44 60.80 -16.05
N ASN A 327 -33.66 61.87 -15.90
CA ASN A 327 -33.63 62.97 -16.88
C ASN A 327 -33.13 62.58 -18.27
N ARG A 328 -32.35 61.50 -18.38
CA ARG A 328 -31.89 60.95 -19.67
C ARG A 328 -32.79 59.84 -20.22
N HIS A 329 -33.68 59.33 -19.39
CA HIS A 329 -34.55 58.19 -19.68
C HIS A 329 -35.93 58.63 -20.14
N THR A 330 -36.41 59.78 -19.67
CA THR A 330 -37.60 60.43 -20.23
C THR A 330 -37.30 60.90 -21.65
N PRO A 331 -38.11 60.57 -22.66
CA PRO A 331 -37.97 61.11 -24.02
C PRO A 331 -38.17 62.62 -24.08
#